data_AF-A0A2G5TCS5-F1
#
_entry.id   AF-A0A2G5TCS5-F1
#
_cell.length_a   1.000
_cell.length_b   1.000
_cell.length_c   1.000
_cell.angle_alpha   90.00
_cell.angle_beta   90.00
_cell.angle_gamma   90.00
#
_symmetry.space_group_name_H-M   'P 1'
#
loop_
_entity.id
_entity.type
_entity.pdbx_description
1 polymer ?
#
loop_
_entity_poly.entity_id
_entity_poly.type
_entity_poly.pdbx_seq_one_letter_code
_entity_poly.pdbx_strand_id
1 'polypeptide(L)'
;MKLKLSNEMSLKVLGNQLVMGNVLKYLEVFDIQSLRKTCHGIRSCVDYLKPDPQIENYAIHMGTDKSFTAYIEIPGYGNSKAIPYKKTKDCKNIVSRIFADFEMNLKNQKTCLECLELLFDDEIGSEPSELLTGFKKILMNRTQFLKVKKLHLFSVNGEDVMKILPYLDPKSLEVLEITNPYYGNPRVFEPLSVPFDIEEMAKTEQWKFLEELNLKTANISIPIQNMNLTHFSTIYMSLAARITSEDIAYLKENLLTPKLRRFIICFKEFVEDPQLTDLIGQPRAISGNKRIWYFPIPGTNGKMMEILLNERLRFENVNYYRYS
;
A
#
# COMPACT_ATOMS: atom_id res chain seq x y z
N MET A 1 -31.66 -20.59 -2.22
CA MET A 1 -31.95 -22.02 -2.00
C MET A 1 -30.91 -22.57 -1.02
N LYS A 2 -31.27 -22.91 0.22
CA LYS A 2 -30.33 -23.59 1.14
C LYS A 2 -30.24 -25.05 0.68
N LEU A 3 -29.13 -25.42 0.03
CA LEU A 3 -28.79 -26.82 -0.21
C LEU A 3 -28.54 -27.48 1.15
N LYS A 4 -29.55 -28.12 1.72
CA LYS A 4 -29.36 -29.04 2.84
C LYS A 4 -28.80 -30.33 2.25
N LEU A 5 -27.56 -30.66 2.59
CA LEU A 5 -27.04 -32.03 2.43
C LEU A 5 -27.95 -32.94 3.27
N SER A 6 -28.89 -33.62 2.62
CA SER A 6 -29.88 -34.50 3.26
C SER A 6 -29.36 -35.92 3.50
N ASN A 7 -28.12 -36.23 3.08
CA ASN A 7 -27.53 -37.56 3.16
C ASN A 7 -26.47 -37.64 4.26
N GLU A 8 -26.72 -38.47 5.29
CA GLU A 8 -25.78 -38.73 6.39
C GLU A 8 -24.42 -39.28 5.92
N MET A 9 -24.38 -40.06 4.83
CA MET A 9 -23.10 -40.56 4.30
C MET A 9 -22.23 -39.42 3.79
N SER A 10 -22.80 -38.47 3.05
CA SER A 10 -22.05 -37.32 2.52
C SER A 10 -21.47 -36.48 3.65
N LEU A 11 -22.21 -36.33 4.77
CA LEU A 11 -21.71 -35.63 5.96
C LEU A 11 -20.57 -36.39 6.66
N LYS A 12 -20.63 -37.73 6.71
CA LYS A 12 -19.54 -38.56 7.25
C LYS A 12 -18.28 -38.49 6.37
N VAL A 13 -18.44 -38.51 5.05
CA VAL A 13 -17.32 -38.42 4.09
C VAL A 13 -16.66 -37.04 4.16
N LEU A 14 -17.44 -35.95 4.14
CA LEU A 14 -16.91 -34.59 4.25
C LEU A 14 -16.47 -34.23 5.68
N GLY A 15 -16.84 -35.03 6.69
CA GLY A 15 -16.26 -34.98 8.03
C GLY A 15 -14.87 -35.63 8.14
N ASN A 16 -14.42 -36.37 7.12
CA ASN A 16 -13.10 -36.99 7.09
C ASN A 16 -12.02 -35.99 6.66
N GLN A 17 -10.99 -35.81 7.48
CA GLN A 17 -9.92 -34.84 7.26
C GLN A 17 -9.11 -35.07 5.99
N LEU A 18 -8.87 -36.33 5.60
CA LEU A 18 -8.06 -36.65 4.42
C LEU A 18 -8.84 -36.34 3.14
N VAL A 19 -10.11 -36.72 3.08
CA VAL A 19 -10.99 -36.40 1.95
C VAL A 19 -11.19 -34.89 1.86
N MET A 20 -11.56 -34.24 2.97
CA MET A 20 -11.76 -32.79 3.02
C MET A 20 -10.49 -32.03 2.64
N GLY A 21 -9.32 -32.47 3.09
CA GLY A 21 -8.04 -31.86 2.73
C GLY A 21 -7.75 -31.91 1.24
N ASN A 22 -8.16 -32.96 0.53
CA ASN A 22 -8.04 -33.04 -0.92
C ASN A 22 -9.06 -32.16 -1.65
N VAL A 23 -10.28 -32.04 -1.13
CA VAL A 23 -11.30 -31.14 -1.69
C VAL A 23 -10.88 -29.67 -1.55
N LEU A 24 -10.44 -29.28 -0.34
CA LEU A 24 -10.08 -27.90 -0.02
C LEU A 24 -8.92 -27.33 -0.85
N LYS A 25 -8.08 -28.18 -1.46
CA LYS A 25 -7.02 -27.72 -2.38
C LYS A 25 -7.54 -27.03 -3.63
N TYR A 26 -8.80 -27.29 -3.99
CA TYR A 26 -9.45 -26.74 -5.18
C TYR A 26 -10.51 -25.69 -4.83
N LEU A 27 -10.60 -25.29 -3.57
CA LEU A 27 -11.58 -24.32 -3.11
C LEU A 27 -10.91 -23.02 -2.70
N GLU A 28 -11.59 -21.92 -3.02
CA GLU A 28 -11.16 -20.56 -2.69
C GLU A 28 -12.01 -20.01 -1.55
N VAL A 29 -11.72 -18.78 -1.10
CA VAL A 29 -12.35 -18.15 0.08
C VAL A 29 -13.87 -18.35 0.15
N PHE A 30 -14.63 -18.12 -0.92
CA PHE A 30 -16.09 -18.19 -0.85
C PHE A 30 -16.63 -19.62 -0.77
N ASP A 31 -15.98 -20.56 -1.45
CA ASP A 31 -16.34 -21.97 -1.40
C ASP A 31 -15.98 -22.58 -0.04
N ILE A 32 -14.80 -22.24 0.48
CA ILE A 32 -14.37 -22.61 1.83
C ILE A 32 -15.39 -22.11 2.86
N GLN A 33 -15.78 -20.83 2.79
CA GLN A 33 -16.75 -20.27 3.73
C GLN A 33 -18.15 -20.89 3.56
N SER A 34 -18.57 -21.16 2.32
CA SER A 34 -19.86 -21.80 2.05
C SER A 34 -19.89 -23.21 2.63
N LEU A 35 -18.83 -24.00 2.38
CA LEU A 35 -18.67 -25.35 2.89
C LEU A 35 -18.64 -25.38 4.42
N ARG A 36 -17.86 -24.49 5.05
CA ARG A 36 -17.76 -24.34 6.50
C ARG A 36 -19.09 -23.99 7.17
N LYS A 37 -20.03 -23.35 6.45
CA LYS A 37 -21.35 -22.96 6.96
C LYS A 37 -22.41 -24.07 6.86
N THR A 38 -22.11 -25.21 6.25
CA THR A 38 -23.09 -26.29 6.02
C THR A 38 -23.45 -27.09 7.28
N CYS A 39 -22.48 -27.66 8.01
CA CYS A 39 -22.70 -28.44 9.23
C CYS A 39 -21.52 -28.36 10.22
N HIS A 40 -21.73 -28.82 11.46
CA HIS A 40 -20.70 -28.81 12.51
C HIS A 40 -19.49 -29.71 12.22
N GLY A 41 -19.69 -30.91 11.64
CA GLY A 41 -18.59 -31.82 11.32
C GLY A 41 -17.67 -31.24 10.25
N ILE A 42 -18.24 -30.73 9.16
CA ILE A 42 -17.49 -30.06 8.08
C ILE A 42 -16.78 -28.82 8.62
N ARG A 43 -17.46 -27.99 9.42
CA ARG A 43 -16.85 -26.81 10.04
C ARG A 43 -15.61 -27.17 10.86
N SER A 44 -15.73 -28.16 11.73
CA SER A 44 -14.63 -28.62 12.60
C SER A 44 -13.47 -29.15 11.76
N CYS A 45 -13.76 -29.84 10.66
CA CYS A 45 -12.77 -30.34 9.73
C CYS A 45 -12.02 -29.21 9.00
N VAL A 46 -12.75 -28.23 8.46
CA VAL A 46 -12.16 -27.05 7.79
C VAL A 46 -11.31 -26.23 8.78
N ASP A 47 -11.82 -26.01 10.00
CA ASP A 47 -11.12 -25.25 11.06
C ASP A 47 -9.84 -25.95 11.52
N TYR A 48 -9.82 -27.29 11.52
CA TYR A 48 -8.62 -28.08 11.80
C TYR A 48 -7.60 -28.00 10.66
N LEU A 49 -8.04 -28.14 9.41
CA LEU A 49 -7.16 -28.21 8.23
C LEU A 49 -6.57 -26.85 7.85
N LYS A 50 -7.23 -25.73 8.20
CA LYS A 50 -6.77 -24.36 7.94
C LYS A 50 -6.35 -24.16 6.47
N PRO A 51 -7.27 -24.38 5.51
CA PRO A 51 -6.98 -24.19 4.09
C PRO A 51 -6.61 -22.74 3.81
N ASP A 52 -5.79 -22.55 2.78
CA ASP A 52 -5.45 -21.22 2.28
C ASP A 52 -6.62 -20.66 1.47
N PRO A 53 -7.19 -19.50 1.80
CA PRO A 53 -8.30 -18.88 1.05
C PRO A 53 -7.92 -18.39 -0.34
N GLN A 54 -6.62 -18.24 -0.64
CA GLN A 54 -6.10 -17.82 -1.94
C GLN A 54 -6.67 -16.49 -2.44
N ILE A 55 -6.84 -15.53 -1.53
CA ILE A 55 -7.27 -14.18 -1.90
C ILE A 55 -6.12 -13.46 -2.60
N GLU A 56 -6.41 -12.87 -3.77
CA GLU A 56 -5.44 -12.08 -4.54
C GLU A 56 -5.43 -10.62 -4.09
N ASN A 57 -6.61 -9.97 -4.13
CA ASN A 57 -6.78 -8.59 -3.70
C ASN A 57 -7.86 -8.50 -2.62
N TYR A 58 -7.60 -7.68 -1.60
CA TYR A 58 -8.57 -7.37 -0.57
C TYR A 58 -8.66 -5.85 -0.40
N ALA A 59 -9.82 -5.29 -0.70
CA ALA A 59 -10.08 -3.86 -0.53
C ALA A 59 -11.23 -3.61 0.45
N ILE A 60 -11.12 -2.60 1.30
CA ILE A 60 -12.23 -2.10 2.11
C ILE A 60 -12.42 -0.62 1.79
N HIS A 61 -13.57 -0.32 1.19
CA HIS A 61 -13.95 1.04 0.81
C HIS A 61 -15.01 1.54 1.79
N MET A 62 -14.76 2.70 2.37
CA MET A 62 -15.61 3.28 3.40
C MET A 62 -16.18 4.58 2.86
N GLY A 63 -17.33 4.51 2.18
CA GLY A 63 -17.93 5.67 1.54
C GLY A 63 -18.58 6.64 2.52
N THR A 64 -19.09 6.16 3.65
CA THR A 64 -19.65 7.00 4.73
C THR A 64 -19.54 6.27 6.08
N ASP A 65 -19.83 6.97 7.18
CA ASP A 65 -20.01 6.38 8.53
C ASP A 65 -21.09 5.27 8.58
N LYS A 66 -21.96 5.22 7.56
CA LYS A 66 -23.12 4.31 7.47
C LYS A 66 -22.98 3.23 6.40
N SER A 67 -21.99 3.32 5.51
CA SER A 67 -21.83 2.40 4.38
C SER A 67 -20.37 2.06 4.10
N PHE A 68 -20.08 0.76 4.20
CA PHE A 68 -18.78 0.17 3.87
C PHE A 68 -18.99 -0.90 2.82
N THR A 69 -18.01 -1.14 1.97
CA THR A 69 -18.01 -2.26 1.04
C THR A 69 -16.63 -2.90 1.06
N ALA A 70 -16.57 -4.20 1.35
CA ALA A 70 -15.36 -4.96 1.10
C ALA A 70 -15.41 -5.58 -0.30
N TYR A 71 -14.31 -5.52 -1.02
CA TYR A 71 -14.13 -6.19 -2.31
C TYR A 71 -13.04 -7.23 -2.14
N ILE A 72 -13.32 -8.45 -2.60
CA ILE A 72 -12.36 -9.54 -2.57
C ILE A 72 -12.25 -10.09 -3.99
N GLU A 73 -11.04 -10.13 -4.51
CA GLU A 73 -10.70 -10.72 -5.80
C GLU A 73 -9.92 -12.02 -5.58
N ILE A 74 -10.16 -12.98 -6.48
CA ILE A 74 -9.57 -14.31 -6.43
C ILE A 74 -8.89 -14.57 -7.78
N PRO A 75 -7.70 -15.22 -7.80
CA PRO A 75 -6.96 -15.44 -9.04
C PRO A 75 -7.78 -16.13 -10.13
N GLY A 76 -7.73 -15.59 -11.35
CA GLY A 76 -8.43 -16.15 -12.51
C GLY A 76 -9.94 -15.89 -12.55
N TYR A 77 -10.53 -15.40 -11.45
CA TYR A 77 -11.86 -14.82 -11.42
C TYR A 77 -11.72 -13.33 -11.74
N GLY A 78 -11.79 -12.95 -13.02
CA GLY A 78 -11.62 -11.55 -13.47
C GLY A 78 -12.69 -10.55 -12.98
N ASN A 79 -13.41 -10.88 -11.90
CA ASN A 79 -14.39 -10.03 -11.22
C ASN A 79 -14.20 -10.14 -9.70
N SER A 80 -14.22 -9.00 -9.01
CA SER A 80 -14.26 -8.97 -7.55
C SER A 80 -15.67 -9.26 -7.01
N LYS A 81 -15.74 -9.89 -5.83
CA LYS A 81 -17.00 -10.04 -5.09
C LYS A 81 -17.13 -8.93 -4.06
N ALA A 82 -18.17 -8.11 -4.21
CA ALA A 82 -18.52 -7.07 -3.27
C ALA A 82 -19.34 -7.61 -2.08
N ILE A 83 -18.95 -7.23 -0.87
CA ILE A 83 -19.67 -7.51 0.38
C ILE A 83 -20.10 -6.14 0.95
N PRO A 84 -21.36 -5.72 0.70
CA PRO A 84 -21.84 -4.45 1.20
C PRO A 84 -22.22 -4.56 2.68
N TYR A 85 -21.76 -3.61 3.46
CA TYR A 85 -22.14 -3.39 4.84
C TYR A 85 -22.90 -2.07 4.92
N LYS A 86 -24.17 -2.13 5.36
CA LYS A 86 -25.02 -0.96 5.54
C LYS A 86 -25.59 -0.94 6.95
N LYS A 87 -25.59 0.24 7.57
CA LYS A 87 -26.24 0.43 8.87
C LYS A 87 -27.76 0.28 8.67
N THR A 88 -28.36 -0.70 9.32
CA THR A 88 -29.82 -0.91 9.33
C THR A 88 -30.34 -0.75 10.76
N LYS A 89 -31.67 -0.61 10.94
CA LYS A 89 -32.29 -0.51 12.27
C LYS A 89 -31.91 -1.69 13.19
N ASP A 90 -31.69 -2.87 12.60
CA ASP A 90 -31.35 -4.11 13.32
C ASP A 90 -29.84 -4.38 13.42
N CYS A 91 -29.01 -3.70 12.61
CA CYS A 91 -27.56 -3.91 12.59
C CYS A 91 -26.85 -2.72 13.26
N LYS A 92 -26.84 -2.74 14.60
CA LYS A 92 -26.28 -1.65 15.42
C LYS A 92 -24.75 -1.55 15.34
N ASN A 93 -24.04 -2.65 15.09
CA ASN A 93 -22.56 -2.66 15.07
C ASN A 93 -22.02 -3.25 13.74
N ILE A 94 -21.99 -2.41 12.72
CA ILE A 94 -21.45 -2.72 11.39
C ILE A 94 -19.94 -2.99 11.42
N VAL A 95 -19.22 -2.22 12.24
CA VAL A 95 -17.76 -2.28 12.38
C VAL A 95 -17.30 -3.65 12.88
N SER A 96 -17.95 -4.19 13.91
CA SER A 96 -17.63 -5.53 14.39
C SER A 96 -17.83 -6.62 13.34
N ARG A 97 -18.80 -6.47 12.43
CA ARG A 97 -18.98 -7.43 11.33
C ARG A 97 -17.88 -7.34 10.30
N ILE A 98 -17.45 -6.12 9.96
CA ILE A 98 -16.32 -5.89 9.05
C ILE A 98 -15.05 -6.53 9.62
N PHE A 99 -14.77 -6.31 10.90
CA PHE A 99 -13.63 -6.92 11.59
C PHE A 99 -13.72 -8.45 11.62
N ALA A 100 -14.87 -9.00 11.97
CA ALA A 100 -15.06 -10.44 12.01
C ALA A 100 -14.87 -11.08 10.62
N ASP A 101 -15.40 -10.46 9.56
CA ASP A 101 -15.25 -10.95 8.20
C ASP A 101 -13.80 -10.80 7.71
N PHE A 102 -13.15 -9.65 7.96
CA PHE A 102 -11.74 -9.43 7.62
C PHE A 102 -10.83 -10.46 8.30
N GLU A 103 -11.00 -10.65 9.60
CA GLU A 103 -10.28 -11.67 10.37
C GLU A 103 -10.55 -13.06 9.82
N MET A 104 -11.82 -13.43 9.60
CA MET A 104 -12.20 -14.76 9.14
C MET A 104 -11.70 -15.07 7.73
N ASN A 105 -11.76 -14.10 6.82
CA ASN A 105 -11.35 -14.26 5.42
C ASN A 105 -9.84 -14.39 5.30
N LEU A 106 -9.07 -13.64 6.09
CA LEU A 106 -7.61 -13.65 6.02
C LEU A 106 -6.97 -14.62 7.02
N LYS A 107 -7.74 -15.23 7.93
CA LYS A 107 -7.24 -16.03 9.08
C LYS A 107 -6.13 -17.00 8.73
N ASN A 108 -6.31 -17.75 7.64
CA ASN A 108 -5.40 -18.79 7.17
C ASN A 108 -4.76 -18.45 5.82
N GLN A 109 -4.78 -17.18 5.42
CA GLN A 109 -4.14 -16.71 4.19
C GLN A 109 -2.63 -16.90 4.29
N LYS A 110 -2.10 -17.81 3.46
CA LYS A 110 -0.66 -18.17 3.40
C LYS A 110 -0.01 -17.65 2.12
N THR A 111 -0.75 -17.66 1.03
CA THR A 111 -0.40 -17.00 -0.23
C THR A 111 -0.34 -15.49 -0.06
N CYS A 112 0.56 -14.85 -0.80
CA CYS A 112 0.72 -13.40 -0.74
C CYS A 112 -0.44 -12.72 -1.46
N LEU A 113 -1.03 -11.71 -0.84
CA LEU A 113 -1.92 -10.81 -1.56
C LEU A 113 -1.10 -9.98 -2.54
N GLU A 114 -1.64 -9.76 -3.73
CA GLU A 114 -1.11 -8.77 -4.67
C GLU A 114 -1.37 -7.36 -4.13
N CYS A 115 -2.58 -7.09 -3.60
CA CYS A 115 -2.92 -5.79 -3.02
C CYS A 115 -3.81 -5.88 -1.78
N LEU A 116 -3.48 -5.08 -0.76
CA LEU A 116 -4.35 -4.73 0.36
C LEU A 116 -4.68 -3.23 0.30
N GLU A 117 -5.96 -2.91 0.17
CA GLU A 117 -6.43 -1.52 0.04
C GLU A 117 -7.38 -1.15 1.19
N LEU A 118 -7.09 -0.06 1.89
CA LEU A 118 -8.01 0.52 2.88
C LEU A 118 -8.30 1.97 2.49
N LEU A 119 -9.50 2.19 1.97
CA LEU A 119 -9.91 3.46 1.39
C LEU A 119 -10.98 4.13 2.25
N PHE A 120 -10.65 5.28 2.82
CA PHE A 120 -11.53 6.04 3.71
C PHE A 120 -12.04 7.30 2.99
N ASP A 121 -13.36 7.48 2.93
CA ASP A 121 -13.94 8.71 2.41
C ASP A 121 -13.80 9.84 3.44
N ASP A 122 -13.64 11.05 2.94
CA ASP A 122 -13.30 12.27 3.68
C ASP A 122 -14.53 13.15 3.96
N GLU A 123 -15.71 12.79 3.45
CA GLU A 123 -16.96 13.50 3.74
C GLU A 123 -17.43 13.25 5.19
N ILE A 124 -16.87 14.05 6.11
CA ILE A 124 -17.34 14.41 7.45
C ILE A 124 -17.81 13.23 8.32
N GLY A 125 -16.88 12.75 9.17
CA GLY A 125 -17.20 11.88 10.30
C GLY A 125 -16.70 10.44 10.19
N SER A 126 -15.90 10.12 9.16
CA SER A 126 -15.08 8.92 9.22
C SER A 126 -13.94 9.15 10.23
N GLU A 127 -13.72 8.21 11.14
CA GLU A 127 -12.55 8.19 12.02
C GLU A 127 -11.65 7.02 11.58
N PRO A 128 -10.79 7.21 10.54
CA PRO A 128 -9.91 6.15 10.05
C PRO A 128 -9.11 5.49 11.18
N SER A 129 -8.65 6.31 12.13
CA SER A 129 -7.85 5.88 13.27
C SER A 129 -8.51 4.79 14.14
N GLU A 130 -9.82 4.87 14.42
CA GLU A 130 -10.51 3.84 15.22
C GLU A 130 -10.56 2.52 14.45
N LEU A 131 -10.90 2.58 13.16
CA LEU A 131 -11.01 1.41 12.30
C LEU A 131 -9.66 0.73 12.08
N LEU A 132 -8.64 1.53 11.79
CA LEU A 132 -7.26 1.07 11.66
C LEU A 132 -6.74 0.47 12.98
N THR A 133 -7.17 0.98 14.12
CA THR A 133 -6.86 0.37 15.43
C THR A 133 -7.49 -1.01 15.57
N GLY A 134 -8.69 -1.23 15.03
CA GLY A 134 -9.29 -2.56 14.95
C GLY A 134 -8.53 -3.51 14.02
N PHE A 135 -8.19 -3.06 12.81
CA PHE A 135 -7.37 -3.86 11.88
C PHE A 135 -5.99 -4.19 12.45
N LYS A 136 -5.34 -3.23 13.12
CA LYS A 136 -4.10 -3.43 13.89
C LYS A 136 -4.22 -4.61 14.84
N LYS A 137 -5.26 -4.65 15.68
CA LYS A 137 -5.48 -5.74 16.65
C LYS A 137 -5.62 -7.09 15.94
N ILE A 138 -6.32 -7.15 14.82
CA ILE A 138 -6.47 -8.38 14.04
C ILE A 138 -5.12 -8.83 13.49
N LEU A 139 -4.36 -7.93 12.88
CA LEU A 139 -3.04 -8.23 12.30
C LEU A 139 -2.04 -8.68 13.38
N MET A 140 -2.02 -8.02 14.55
CA MET A 140 -1.19 -8.38 15.70
C MET A 140 -1.50 -9.76 16.26
N ASN A 141 -2.76 -10.19 16.23
CA ASN A 141 -3.19 -11.48 16.76
C ASN A 141 -2.91 -12.65 15.82
N ARG A 142 -2.39 -12.39 14.61
CA ARG A 142 -2.03 -13.46 13.68
C ARG A 142 -0.80 -14.20 14.18
N THR A 143 -0.80 -15.51 13.97
CA THR A 143 0.37 -16.36 14.26
C THR A 143 1.53 -16.13 13.28
N GLN A 144 1.24 -15.57 12.11
CA GLN A 144 2.21 -15.23 11.07
C GLN A 144 1.80 -13.90 10.42
N PHE A 145 2.79 -13.12 10.00
CA PHE A 145 2.54 -11.88 9.28
C PHE A 145 1.68 -12.13 8.04
N LEU A 146 0.82 -11.16 7.73
CA LEU A 146 0.11 -11.16 6.46
C LEU A 146 1.09 -10.75 5.36
N LYS A 147 1.21 -11.61 4.35
CA LYS A 147 2.03 -11.33 3.16
C LYS A 147 1.21 -10.52 2.17
N VAL A 148 1.73 -9.35 1.83
CA VAL A 148 1.12 -8.37 0.92
C VAL A 148 2.22 -7.80 0.05
N LYS A 149 2.03 -7.74 -1.26
CA LYS A 149 2.97 -7.08 -2.19
C LYS A 149 2.77 -5.58 -2.25
N LYS A 150 1.53 -5.12 -2.43
CA LYS A 150 1.16 -3.71 -2.44
C LYS A 150 0.24 -3.35 -1.28
N LEU A 151 0.63 -2.36 -0.48
CA LEU A 151 -0.25 -1.70 0.48
C LEU A 151 -0.71 -0.36 -0.09
N HIS A 152 -2.02 -0.16 -0.20
CA HIS A 152 -2.62 1.12 -0.57
C HIS A 152 -3.52 1.64 0.56
N LEU A 153 -3.21 2.84 1.04
CA LEU A 153 -4.00 3.55 2.03
C LEU A 153 -4.48 4.88 1.45
N PHE A 154 -5.77 5.19 1.63
CA PHE A 154 -6.35 6.44 1.15
C PHE A 154 -7.00 7.25 2.28
N SER A 155 -6.74 8.56 2.31
CA SER A 155 -7.20 9.48 3.36
C SER A 155 -6.71 9.09 4.76
N VAL A 156 -5.38 9.04 4.93
CA VAL A 156 -4.72 8.69 6.20
C VAL A 156 -3.60 9.67 6.53
N ASN A 157 -3.17 9.70 7.80
CA ASN A 157 -1.96 10.37 8.27
C ASN A 157 -0.83 9.36 8.59
N GLY A 158 0.36 9.84 8.98
CA GLY A 158 1.49 8.96 9.33
C GLY A 158 1.20 7.97 10.47
N GLU A 159 0.53 8.42 11.53
CA GLU A 159 0.15 7.57 12.67
C GLU A 159 -0.82 6.45 12.27
N ASP A 160 -1.72 6.73 11.32
CA ASP A 160 -2.65 5.78 10.75
C ASP A 160 -1.93 4.70 9.94
N VAL A 161 -0.94 5.07 9.13
CA VAL A 161 -0.11 4.09 8.40
C VAL A 161 0.60 3.15 9.38
N MET A 162 1.11 3.68 10.49
CA MET A 162 1.79 2.91 11.54
C MET A 162 0.86 1.93 12.29
N LYS A 163 -0.46 2.03 12.11
CA LYS A 163 -1.40 1.00 12.60
C LYS A 163 -1.46 -0.23 11.70
N ILE A 164 -0.95 -0.17 10.47
CA ILE A 164 -0.99 -1.28 9.51
C ILE A 164 0.40 -1.74 9.09
N LEU A 165 1.23 -0.83 8.57
CA LEU A 165 2.51 -1.14 7.92
C LEU A 165 3.41 -2.06 8.77
N PRO A 166 3.65 -1.80 10.08
CA PRO A 166 4.56 -2.63 10.89
C PRO A 166 4.10 -4.07 11.13
N TYR A 167 2.83 -4.40 10.84
CA TYR A 167 2.22 -5.71 11.09
C TYR A 167 2.09 -6.57 9.81
N LEU A 168 2.67 -6.12 8.70
CA LEU A 168 2.79 -6.85 7.45
C LEU A 168 4.16 -7.54 7.33
N ASP A 169 4.24 -8.58 6.51
CA ASP A 169 5.51 -9.25 6.24
C ASP A 169 6.44 -8.32 5.44
N PRO A 170 7.62 -7.96 5.97
CA PRO A 170 8.49 -6.99 5.31
C PRO A 170 9.07 -7.52 4.00
N LYS A 171 9.29 -8.83 3.88
CA LYS A 171 9.95 -9.43 2.71
C LYS A 171 9.04 -9.55 1.51
N SER A 172 7.73 -9.62 1.74
CA SER A 172 6.76 -9.64 0.64
C SER A 172 6.37 -8.25 0.16
N LEU A 173 6.55 -7.21 0.97
CA LEU A 173 6.04 -5.87 0.68
C LEU A 173 6.97 -5.11 -0.26
N GLU A 174 6.51 -4.93 -1.50
CA GLU A 174 7.26 -4.30 -2.59
C GLU A 174 6.82 -2.83 -2.79
N VAL A 175 5.53 -2.53 -2.60
CA VAL A 175 4.95 -1.23 -2.95
C VAL A 175 4.15 -0.64 -1.78
N LEU A 176 4.44 0.62 -1.45
CA LEU A 176 3.62 1.44 -0.55
C LEU A 176 3.03 2.62 -1.31
N GLU A 177 1.70 2.68 -1.37
CA GLU A 177 0.96 3.81 -1.94
C GLU A 177 0.09 4.47 -0.87
N ILE A 178 0.24 5.78 -0.70
CA ILE A 178 -0.58 6.59 0.21
C ILE A 178 -1.13 7.77 -0.57
N THR A 179 -2.45 7.92 -0.60
CA THR A 179 -3.12 8.97 -1.39
C THR A 179 -4.13 9.71 -0.55
N ASN A 180 -4.12 11.04 -0.56
CA ASN A 180 -5.11 11.86 0.14
C ASN A 180 -5.99 12.66 -0.86
N PRO A 181 -7.27 12.91 -0.51
CA PRO A 181 -8.28 13.49 -1.41
C PRO A 181 -7.97 14.90 -1.90
N TYR A 182 -7.20 15.70 -1.14
CA TYR A 182 -6.81 17.07 -1.51
C TYR A 182 -5.78 17.16 -2.64
N TYR A 183 -5.33 16.02 -3.18
CA TYR A 183 -4.40 16.02 -4.30
C TYR A 183 -5.11 16.36 -5.62
N GLY A 184 -4.94 17.60 -6.09
CA GLY A 184 -5.36 18.04 -7.44
C GLY A 184 -6.69 18.77 -7.54
N ASN A 185 -7.39 19.05 -6.42
CA ASN A 185 -8.63 19.83 -6.43
C ASN A 185 -8.48 21.16 -5.68
N PRO A 186 -8.14 22.27 -6.37
CA PRO A 186 -7.88 23.56 -5.73
C PRO A 186 -9.12 24.26 -5.14
N ARG A 187 -10.32 23.66 -5.20
CA ARG A 187 -11.58 24.30 -4.83
C ARG A 187 -12.19 23.84 -3.51
N VAL A 188 -11.59 22.85 -2.84
CA VAL A 188 -12.19 22.25 -1.64
C VAL A 188 -11.10 22.12 -0.58
N PHE A 189 -11.08 23.12 0.32
CA PHE A 189 -10.25 23.23 1.53
C PHE A 189 -8.74 23.44 1.31
N GLU A 190 -8.19 24.37 2.09
CA GLU A 190 -6.77 24.34 2.41
C GLU A 190 -6.49 22.96 3.03
N PRO A 191 -5.62 22.12 2.43
CA PRO A 191 -5.27 20.84 3.03
C PRO A 191 -4.84 21.12 4.46
N LEU A 192 -5.48 20.45 5.42
CA LEU A 192 -5.12 20.51 6.84
C LEU A 192 -3.60 20.63 6.95
N SER A 193 -3.16 21.74 7.51
CA SER A 193 -1.76 22.20 7.56
C SER A 193 -0.82 21.26 8.33
N VAL A 194 -1.31 20.09 8.74
CA VAL A 194 -0.56 19.07 9.46
C VAL A 194 0.39 18.39 8.48
N PRO A 195 1.71 18.51 8.68
CA PRO A 195 2.68 17.82 7.85
C PRO A 195 2.47 16.31 7.89
N PHE A 196 2.68 15.65 6.76
CA PHE A 196 2.67 14.19 6.72
C PHE A 196 4.04 13.67 7.19
N ASP A 197 4.07 13.18 8.43
CA ASP A 197 5.27 12.62 9.08
C ASP A 197 5.48 11.16 8.63
N ILE A 198 6.64 10.90 8.02
CA ILE A 198 7.12 9.56 7.62
C ILE A 198 8.31 9.08 8.45
N GLU A 199 8.74 9.81 9.48
CA GLU A 199 9.98 9.53 10.21
C GLU A 199 9.90 8.16 10.89
N GLU A 200 8.77 7.87 11.56
CA GLU A 200 8.54 6.58 12.18
C GLU A 200 8.39 5.46 11.15
N MET A 201 7.85 5.76 9.97
CA MET A 201 7.72 4.80 8.88
C MET A 201 9.10 4.41 8.32
N ALA A 202 9.98 5.38 8.13
CA ALA A 202 11.34 5.21 7.62
C ALA A 202 12.25 4.37 8.54
N LYS A 203 11.86 4.19 9.81
CA LYS A 203 12.54 3.34 10.80
C LYS A 203 12.09 1.87 10.77
N THR A 204 10.96 1.56 10.12
CA THR A 204 10.41 0.19 10.10
C THR A 204 11.26 -0.76 9.24
N GLU A 205 11.18 -2.05 9.53
CA GLU A 205 11.79 -3.07 8.66
C GLU A 205 11.10 -3.10 7.30
N GLN A 206 9.77 -2.95 7.25
CA GLN A 206 9.00 -2.94 6.02
C GLN A 206 9.50 -1.86 5.05
N TRP A 207 9.78 -0.65 5.54
CA TRP A 207 10.29 0.44 4.71
C TRP A 207 11.59 0.08 3.98
N LYS A 208 12.49 -0.65 4.63
CA LYS A 208 13.82 -1.02 4.09
C LYS A 208 13.75 -2.04 2.96
N PHE A 209 12.66 -2.82 2.87
CA PHE A 209 12.46 -3.83 1.83
C PHE A 209 11.61 -3.35 0.65
N LEU A 210 10.93 -2.21 0.80
CA LEU A 210 10.13 -1.64 -0.30
C LEU A 210 10.99 -1.33 -1.54
N GLU A 211 10.42 -1.61 -2.70
CA GLU A 211 10.98 -1.25 -4.00
C GLU A 211 10.39 0.04 -4.55
N GLU A 212 9.11 0.32 -4.25
CA GLU A 212 8.39 1.48 -4.76
C GLU A 212 7.61 2.23 -3.67
N LEU A 213 7.70 3.57 -3.72
CA LEU A 213 7.00 4.48 -2.82
C LEU A 213 6.22 5.53 -3.61
N ASN A 214 4.91 5.61 -3.37
CA ASN A 214 4.03 6.63 -3.94
C ASN A 214 3.31 7.39 -2.82
N LEU A 215 3.82 8.58 -2.48
CA LEU A 215 3.20 9.48 -1.50
C LEU A 215 2.51 10.63 -2.22
N LYS A 216 1.18 10.53 -2.33
CA LYS A 216 0.29 11.55 -2.88
C LYS A 216 -0.44 12.26 -1.73
N THR A 217 0.32 12.90 -0.86
CA THR A 217 -0.14 13.59 0.36
C THR A 217 0.30 15.05 0.39
N ALA A 218 -0.18 15.83 1.36
CA ALA A 218 0.19 17.22 1.52
C ALA A 218 1.37 17.37 2.50
N ASN A 219 2.31 18.25 2.15
CA ASN A 219 3.29 18.86 3.06
C ASN A 219 4.19 17.86 3.82
N ILE A 220 5.02 17.10 3.11
CA ILE A 220 6.05 16.24 3.72
C ILE A 220 7.18 17.14 4.25
N SER A 221 7.36 17.21 5.58
CA SER A 221 8.27 18.18 6.22
C SER A 221 9.61 17.63 6.66
N ILE A 222 9.86 16.33 6.46
CA ILE A 222 11.09 15.68 6.92
C ILE A 222 12.25 16.01 5.97
N PRO A 223 13.47 16.21 6.47
CA PRO A 223 14.66 16.33 5.62
C PRO A 223 14.86 15.08 4.76
N ILE A 224 15.15 15.25 3.48
CA ILE A 224 15.28 14.14 2.51
C ILE A 224 16.27 13.07 2.97
N GLN A 225 17.38 13.48 3.61
CA GLN A 225 18.42 12.57 4.11
C GLN A 225 17.91 11.63 5.19
N ASN A 226 16.90 12.03 5.97
CA ASN A 226 16.35 11.24 7.07
C ASN A 226 15.28 10.25 6.60
N MET A 227 14.83 10.36 5.34
CA MET A 227 13.76 9.53 4.79
C MET A 227 14.24 8.13 4.34
N ASN A 228 15.55 7.88 4.29
CA ASN A 228 16.14 6.62 3.81
C ASN A 228 15.55 6.20 2.44
N LEU A 229 15.73 7.04 1.41
CA LEU A 229 15.09 6.85 0.09
C LEU A 229 15.97 6.13 -0.94
N THR A 230 17.20 5.77 -0.60
CA THR A 230 18.24 5.43 -1.56
C THR A 230 18.14 3.99 -2.09
N HIS A 231 17.39 3.12 -1.43
CA HIS A 231 17.18 1.72 -1.84
C HIS A 231 16.03 1.54 -2.83
N PHE A 232 15.10 2.50 -2.92
CA PHE A 232 13.93 2.40 -3.79
C PHE A 232 14.32 2.44 -5.28
N SER A 233 13.61 1.67 -6.09
CA SER A 233 13.70 1.72 -7.55
C SER A 233 12.81 2.81 -8.14
N THR A 234 11.65 3.06 -7.52
CA THR A 234 10.68 4.06 -7.95
C THR A 234 10.19 4.90 -6.76
N ILE A 235 10.26 6.22 -6.87
CA ILE A 235 9.70 7.15 -5.87
C ILE A 235 8.87 8.22 -6.57
N TYR A 236 7.69 8.47 -6.03
CA TYR A 236 6.88 9.65 -6.31
C TYR A 236 6.43 10.31 -5.01
N MET A 237 6.75 11.59 -4.82
CA MET A 237 6.25 12.41 -3.73
C MET A 237 5.62 13.69 -4.27
N SER A 238 4.36 13.92 -3.92
CA SER A 238 3.54 15.00 -4.46
C SER A 238 3.88 16.39 -3.94
N LEU A 239 4.36 16.52 -2.71
CA LEU A 239 4.58 17.83 -2.10
C LEU A 239 5.49 17.78 -0.87
N ALA A 240 6.81 17.82 -1.10
CA ALA A 240 7.76 18.17 -0.04
C ALA A 240 7.63 19.67 0.32
N ALA A 241 7.74 19.99 1.61
CA ALA A 241 7.65 21.37 2.07
C ALA A 241 8.79 22.21 1.48
N ARG A 242 10.01 21.67 1.49
CA ARG A 242 11.21 22.35 1.04
C ARG A 242 12.23 21.34 0.55
N ILE A 243 12.99 21.70 -0.48
CA ILE A 243 14.23 21.02 -0.86
C ILE A 243 15.39 22.01 -0.90
N THR A 244 16.60 21.57 -0.61
CA THR A 244 17.82 22.41 -0.64
C THR A 244 18.80 21.96 -1.72
N SER A 245 19.79 22.80 -2.02
CA SER A 245 20.93 22.39 -2.87
C SER A 245 21.65 21.17 -2.32
N GLU A 246 21.81 21.07 -0.99
CA GLU A 246 22.44 19.95 -0.31
C GLU A 246 21.62 18.66 -0.45
N ASP A 247 20.28 18.74 -0.40
CA ASP A 247 19.41 17.60 -0.64
C ASP A 247 19.61 17.04 -2.05
N ILE A 248 19.69 17.91 -3.06
CA ILE A 248 19.91 17.51 -4.46
C ILE A 248 21.29 16.87 -4.63
N ALA A 249 22.33 17.44 -4.01
CA ALA A 249 23.68 16.90 -4.04
C ALA A 249 23.75 15.51 -3.39
N TYR A 250 23.16 15.36 -2.19
CA TYR A 250 23.03 14.09 -1.49
C TYR A 250 22.29 13.05 -2.36
N LEU A 251 21.15 13.40 -2.94
CA LEU A 251 20.38 12.51 -3.79
C LEU A 251 21.16 12.10 -5.04
N LYS A 252 21.86 13.03 -5.70
CA LYS A 252 22.74 12.71 -6.82
C LYS A 252 23.78 11.67 -6.43
N GLU A 253 24.48 11.86 -5.32
CA GLU A 253 25.54 10.92 -4.92
C GLU A 253 25.00 9.53 -4.61
N ASN A 254 23.83 9.44 -3.99
CA ASN A 254 23.28 8.17 -3.51
C ASN A 254 22.35 7.47 -4.52
N LEU A 255 21.78 8.20 -5.49
CA LEU A 255 20.86 7.65 -6.49
C LEU A 255 21.52 7.37 -7.84
N LEU A 256 22.82 7.63 -8.02
CA LEU A 256 23.58 7.28 -9.23
C LEU A 256 23.81 5.76 -9.35
N THR A 257 22.72 5.02 -9.55
CA THR A 257 22.67 3.55 -9.59
C THR A 257 21.82 3.05 -10.76
N PRO A 258 22.18 1.92 -11.39
CA PRO A 258 21.34 1.32 -12.44
C PRO A 258 20.01 0.79 -11.92
N LYS A 259 19.86 0.60 -10.59
CA LYS A 259 18.62 0.13 -9.96
C LYS A 259 17.50 1.15 -10.02
N LEU A 260 17.83 2.44 -9.99
CA LEU A 260 16.83 3.51 -10.02
C LEU A 260 16.13 3.52 -11.39
N ARG A 261 14.80 3.48 -11.38
CA ARG A 261 13.99 3.65 -12.59
C ARG A 261 13.51 5.08 -12.69
N ARG A 262 12.91 5.59 -11.62
CA ARG A 262 12.31 6.93 -11.59
C ARG A 262 12.22 7.48 -10.18
N PHE A 263 12.67 8.70 -9.98
CA PHE A 263 12.53 9.43 -8.73
C PHE A 263 11.93 10.80 -9.02
N ILE A 264 10.80 11.12 -8.41
CA ILE A 264 10.14 12.42 -8.58
C ILE A 264 9.73 12.95 -7.21
N ILE A 265 10.19 14.16 -6.90
CA ILE A 265 9.73 14.96 -5.76
C ILE A 265 9.22 16.29 -6.29
N CYS A 266 7.94 16.56 -6.11
CA CYS A 266 7.39 17.89 -6.24
C CYS A 266 7.53 18.61 -4.90
N PHE A 267 7.80 19.91 -4.90
CA PHE A 267 8.09 20.68 -3.69
C PHE A 267 7.49 22.09 -3.74
N LYS A 268 7.24 22.69 -2.57
CA LYS A 268 6.73 24.08 -2.49
C LYS A 268 7.85 25.10 -2.62
N GLU A 269 8.97 24.86 -1.95
CA GLU A 269 10.10 25.77 -1.89
C GLU A 269 11.41 25.06 -2.25
N PHE A 270 12.22 25.69 -3.10
CA PHE A 270 13.62 25.31 -3.31
C PHE A 270 14.53 26.39 -2.73
N VAL A 271 15.36 26.01 -1.77
CA VAL A 271 16.36 26.89 -1.15
C VAL A 271 17.73 26.61 -1.75
N GLU A 272 18.18 27.54 -2.59
CA GLU A 272 19.47 27.48 -3.25
C GLU A 272 20.57 28.13 -2.39
N ASP A 273 20.93 27.46 -1.29
CA ASP A 273 22.05 27.84 -0.43
C ASP A 273 22.72 26.57 0.12
N PRO A 274 23.98 26.26 -0.24
CA PRO A 274 24.85 27.01 -1.16
C PRO A 274 24.38 26.94 -2.62
N GLN A 275 25.07 27.64 -3.54
CA GLN A 275 24.76 27.58 -4.97
C GLN A 275 24.83 26.15 -5.48
N LEU A 276 23.75 25.67 -6.12
CA LEU A 276 23.69 24.28 -6.59
C LEU A 276 24.79 23.97 -7.61
N THR A 277 25.17 24.97 -8.42
CA THR A 277 26.25 24.83 -9.41
C THR A 277 27.62 24.57 -8.79
N ASP A 278 27.84 25.01 -7.55
CA ASP A 278 29.09 24.72 -6.83
C ASP A 278 29.14 23.27 -6.34
N LEU A 279 27.97 22.68 -6.03
CA LEU A 279 27.87 21.31 -5.53
C LEU A 279 27.87 20.25 -6.65
N ILE A 280 27.11 20.48 -7.72
CA ILE A 280 26.92 19.46 -8.78
C ILE A 280 27.42 19.87 -10.16
N GLY A 281 28.00 21.08 -10.29
CA GLY A 281 28.51 21.62 -11.54
C GLY A 281 27.45 22.35 -12.38
N GLN A 282 27.89 22.92 -13.50
CA GLN A 282 27.02 23.67 -14.41
C GLN A 282 25.99 22.74 -15.09
N PRO A 283 24.71 23.13 -15.18
CA PRO A 283 23.72 22.39 -15.95
C PRO A 283 24.10 22.33 -17.42
N ARG A 284 23.75 21.22 -18.07
CA ARG A 284 23.96 21.02 -19.50
C ARG A 284 23.01 21.90 -20.32
N ALA A 285 21.79 22.11 -19.83
CA ALA A 285 20.78 22.95 -20.48
C ALA A 285 20.00 23.74 -19.43
N ILE A 286 19.68 24.99 -19.77
CA ILE A 286 18.84 25.90 -18.98
C ILE A 286 17.75 26.43 -19.91
N SER A 287 16.49 26.34 -19.49
CA SER A 287 15.35 26.90 -20.23
C SER A 287 14.30 27.40 -19.23
N GLY A 288 14.25 28.72 -19.03
CA GLY A 288 13.40 29.32 -17.99
C GLY A 288 13.83 28.87 -16.60
N ASN A 289 12.89 28.34 -15.80
CA ASN A 289 13.18 27.76 -14.48
C ASN A 289 13.69 26.30 -14.55
N LYS A 290 13.78 25.71 -15.74
CA LYS A 290 14.22 24.33 -15.95
C LYS A 290 15.73 24.26 -16.07
N ARG A 291 16.36 23.42 -15.26
CA ARG A 291 17.80 23.09 -15.32
C ARG A 291 17.95 21.57 -15.48
N ILE A 292 18.85 21.15 -16.37
CA ILE A 292 19.08 19.73 -16.68
C ILE A 292 20.56 19.38 -16.57
N TRP A 293 20.88 18.29 -15.88
CA TRP A 293 22.21 17.68 -15.81
C TRP A 293 22.16 16.24 -16.30
N TYR A 294 23.31 15.76 -16.79
CA TYR A 294 23.52 14.37 -17.15
C TYR A 294 24.78 13.86 -16.46
N PHE A 295 24.67 12.75 -15.75
CA PHE A 295 25.80 12.11 -15.06
C PHE A 295 25.93 10.65 -15.49
N PRO A 296 27.13 10.15 -15.78
CA PRO A 296 27.32 8.74 -16.12
C PRO A 296 27.00 7.85 -14.92
N ILE A 297 26.29 6.75 -15.16
CA ILE A 297 25.97 5.78 -14.10
C ILE A 297 27.13 4.78 -13.98
N PRO A 298 27.80 4.71 -12.81
CA PRO A 298 28.91 3.78 -12.60
C PRO A 298 28.55 2.33 -12.91
N GLY A 299 29.48 1.60 -13.54
CA GLY A 299 29.30 0.18 -13.85
C GLY A 299 28.31 -0.13 -14.98
N THR A 300 27.88 0.88 -15.74
CA THR A 300 26.99 0.69 -16.91
C THR A 300 27.67 1.09 -18.21
N ASN A 301 27.33 0.41 -19.31
CA ASN A 301 27.82 0.76 -20.64
C ASN A 301 26.99 1.92 -21.21
N GLY A 302 27.36 3.15 -20.87
CA GLY A 302 26.83 4.37 -21.49
C GLY A 302 25.46 4.84 -20.98
N LYS A 303 24.91 4.25 -19.92
CA LYS A 303 23.69 4.80 -19.30
C LYS A 303 24.03 6.07 -18.54
N MET A 304 23.14 7.05 -18.64
CA MET A 304 23.26 8.33 -17.97
C MET A 304 22.06 8.52 -17.03
N MET A 305 22.28 9.19 -15.91
CA MET A 305 21.24 9.73 -15.06
C MET A 305 20.91 11.13 -15.54
N GLU A 306 19.66 11.38 -15.92
CA GLU A 306 19.15 12.73 -16.13
C GLU A 306 18.64 13.28 -14.79
N ILE A 307 19.16 14.44 -14.38
CA ILE A 307 18.60 15.22 -13.28
C ILE A 307 17.90 16.42 -13.89
N LEU A 308 16.59 16.54 -13.68
CA LEU A 308 15.78 17.67 -14.10
C LEU A 308 15.26 18.38 -12.85
N LEU A 309 15.55 19.68 -12.75
CA LEU A 309 15.03 20.57 -11.73
C LEU A 309 14.17 21.66 -12.37
N ASN A 310 12.93 21.78 -11.91
CA ASN A 310 12.03 22.91 -12.17
C ASN A 310 11.08 23.06 -10.96
N GLU A 311 9.76 23.08 -11.16
CA GLU A 311 8.75 22.93 -10.09
C GLU A 311 8.76 21.54 -9.42
N ARG A 312 9.56 20.60 -9.96
CA ARG A 312 9.84 19.30 -9.38
C ARG A 312 11.29 18.91 -9.62
N LEU A 313 11.78 18.01 -8.77
CA LEU A 313 13.06 17.34 -8.91
C LEU A 313 12.81 15.94 -9.46
N ARG A 314 13.45 15.62 -10.59
CA ARG A 314 13.35 14.30 -11.22
C ARG A 314 14.73 13.71 -11.48
N PHE A 315 14.90 12.44 -11.10
CA PHE A 315 16.01 11.58 -11.53
C PHE A 315 15.45 10.45 -12.38
N GLU A 316 16.02 10.22 -13.56
CA GLU A 316 15.59 9.16 -14.47
C GLU A 316 16.79 8.59 -15.25
N ASN A 317 16.87 7.26 -15.34
CA ASN A 317 17.88 6.58 -16.15
C ASN A 317 17.54 6.72 -17.63
N VAL A 318 18.46 7.25 -18.42
CA VAL A 318 18.30 7.44 -19.86
C VAL A 318 19.41 6.71 -20.65
N ASN A 319 19.04 6.20 -21.82
CA ASN A 319 19.96 5.46 -22.70
C ASN A 319 20.78 6.37 -23.62
N TYR A 320 20.39 7.64 -23.78
CA TYR A 320 21.05 8.63 -24.64
C TYR A 320 20.66 10.05 -24.23
N TYR A 321 21.47 11.04 -24.63
CA TYR A 321 21.16 12.46 -24.44
C TYR A 321 19.87 12.81 -25.17
N ARG A 322 18.86 13.32 -24.45
CA ARG A 322 17.73 13.99 -25.10
C ARG A 322 18.18 15.39 -25.47
N TYR A 323 18.61 15.58 -26.72
CA TYR A 323 18.74 16.92 -27.28
C TYR A 323 17.33 17.50 -27.39
N SER A 324 17.01 18.48 -26.56
CA SER A 324 15.84 19.35 -26.73
C SER A 324 16.19 20.50 -27.65
#